data_AF-T5KHB3-F1
#
_entry.id   AF-T5KHB3-F1
#
_cell.length_a   1.000
_cell.length_b   1.000
_cell.length_c   1.000
_cell.angle_alpha   90.00
_cell.angle_beta   90.00
_cell.angle_gamma   90.00
#
_symmetry.space_group_name_H-M   'P 1'
#
loop_
_entity.id
_entity.type
_entity.pdbx_description
1 polymer ?
#
loop_
_entity_poly.entity_id
_entity_poly.type
_entity_poly.pdbx_seq_one_letter_code
_entity_poly.pdbx_strand_id
1 'polypeptide(L)'
;MVSIDANGDIHDGRGQYAGHIRTGPAGSLSEADRADIQLLLDRRRQLQDRGYLPAVATWSTSTSARSAEGIEEWHEQARRNASVGSGYPLMPDDYMPGQQRKARGRSIGGNLRVPRQLYEGGGLALRMYDVSTVRQFAAENGGTFEMPIELEGQAGNSIIGHVRVTKNGPGQWSVEPLGFPANVSWRASEAVTSILESRRPAHALREAGDLLERHKQRLAKAGATMETDRLNSSWVRGVGYNRASEEMIIQLGDRTYGYRVDESIYRAVRESSSVGGQYNALVKHNAARVPVEQCGDCRRWFNADRGHQCRRHTAPTTVVTPYDALVRAHVAVEAGEASFDELLSARELYNARA
;
A
#
# COMPACT_ATOMS: atom_id res chain seq x y z
N MET A 1 -31.57 -8.44 1.21
CA MET A 1 -30.59 -7.39 1.57
C MET A 1 -30.46 -7.41 3.08
N VAL A 2 -29.25 -7.56 3.64
CA VAL A 2 -29.06 -7.53 5.11
C VAL A 2 -29.26 -6.09 5.58
N SER A 3 -30.03 -5.86 6.63
CA SER A 3 -30.31 -4.52 7.19
C SER A 3 -30.02 -4.49 8.68
N ILE A 4 -29.57 -3.35 9.19
CA ILE A 4 -29.29 -3.16 10.62
C ILE A 4 -30.16 -2.04 11.14
N ASP A 5 -30.86 -2.29 12.24
CA ASP A 5 -31.73 -1.29 12.84
C ASP A 5 -31.00 -0.40 13.85
N ALA A 6 -31.73 0.55 14.43
CA ALA A 6 -31.18 1.54 15.36
C ALA A 6 -30.63 0.92 16.66
N ASN A 7 -30.96 -0.34 16.96
CA ASN A 7 -30.54 -1.04 18.17
C ASN A 7 -29.29 -1.91 17.95
N GLY A 8 -28.79 -1.99 16.70
CA GLY A 8 -27.66 -2.86 16.36
C GLY A 8 -28.07 -4.31 16.06
N ASP A 9 -29.37 -4.57 15.86
CA ASP A 9 -29.85 -5.88 15.43
C ASP A 9 -29.64 -6.04 13.93
N ILE A 10 -29.01 -7.15 13.56
CA ILE A 10 -28.74 -7.53 12.16
C ILE A 10 -29.92 -8.37 11.68
N HIS A 11 -30.52 -7.96 10.58
CA HIS A 11 -31.62 -8.68 9.91
C HIS A 11 -31.15 -9.21 8.56
N ASP A 12 -31.45 -10.47 8.26
CA ASP A 12 -31.09 -11.13 7.02
C ASP A 12 -31.85 -10.56 5.80
N GLY A 13 -31.62 -11.16 4.63
CA GLY A 13 -32.30 -10.75 3.41
C GLY A 13 -33.83 -10.91 3.39
N ARG A 14 -34.41 -11.54 4.42
CA ARG A 14 -35.84 -11.77 4.63
C ARG A 14 -36.38 -10.97 5.83
N GLY A 15 -35.56 -10.12 6.45
CA GLY A 15 -35.93 -9.33 7.62
C GLY A 15 -35.94 -10.13 8.93
N GLN A 16 -35.30 -11.31 8.99
CA GLN A 16 -35.20 -12.11 10.20
C GLN A 16 -33.93 -11.78 10.97
N TYR A 17 -34.03 -11.74 12.30
CA TYR A 17 -32.89 -11.53 13.18
C TYR A 17 -31.79 -12.57 12.93
N ALA A 18 -30.60 -12.08 12.63
CA ALA A 18 -29.41 -12.86 12.26
C ALA A 18 -28.23 -12.61 13.22
N GLY A 19 -28.37 -11.70 14.18
CA GLY A 19 -27.35 -11.40 15.18
C GLY A 19 -27.51 -10.02 15.80
N HIS A 20 -26.68 -9.71 16.79
CA HIS A 20 -26.66 -8.42 17.46
C HIS A 20 -25.23 -7.97 17.70
N ILE A 21 -24.94 -6.71 17.37
CA ILE A 21 -23.65 -6.09 17.63
C ILE A 21 -23.71 -5.47 19.02
N ARG A 22 -22.81 -5.87 19.92
CA ARG A 22 -22.72 -5.27 21.27
C ARG A 22 -22.46 -3.77 21.16
N THR A 23 -23.48 -2.97 21.45
CA THR A 23 -23.36 -1.53 21.64
C THR A 23 -23.19 -1.22 23.13
N GLY A 24 -22.46 -0.14 23.44
CA GLY A 24 -22.46 0.44 24.79
C GLY A 24 -23.88 0.93 25.18
N PRO A 25 -24.14 1.21 26.47
CA PRO A 25 -25.49 1.45 26.94
C PRO A 25 -26.14 2.67 26.27
N ALA A 26 -27.27 2.42 25.58
CA ALA A 26 -28.30 3.36 25.15
C ALA A 26 -27.83 4.62 24.41
N GLY A 27 -27.27 4.45 23.21
CA GLY A 27 -27.12 5.52 22.23
C GLY A 27 -27.45 5.00 20.83
N SER A 28 -28.26 5.73 20.07
CA SER A 28 -28.45 5.44 18.64
C SER A 28 -27.08 5.41 17.94
N LEU A 29 -26.85 4.41 17.08
CA LEU A 29 -25.62 4.30 16.29
C LEU A 29 -25.28 5.63 15.61
N SER A 30 -24.07 6.15 15.87
CA SER A 30 -23.56 7.33 15.17
C SER A 30 -23.35 7.03 13.68
N GLU A 31 -23.18 8.06 12.86
CA GLU A 31 -22.87 7.88 11.43
C GLU A 31 -21.55 7.13 11.22
N ALA A 32 -20.56 7.34 12.11
CA ALA A 32 -19.31 6.60 12.12
C ALA A 32 -19.53 5.12 12.43
N ASP A 33 -20.37 4.81 13.44
CA ASP A 33 -20.70 3.41 13.77
C ASP A 33 -21.40 2.71 12.60
N ARG A 34 -22.32 3.40 11.92
CA ARG A 34 -23.00 2.85 10.74
C ARG A 34 -22.04 2.59 9.58
N ALA A 35 -21.08 3.48 9.35
CA ALA A 35 -20.06 3.30 8.30
C ALA A 35 -19.13 2.13 8.62
N ASP A 36 -18.70 1.99 9.87
CA ASP A 36 -17.87 0.86 10.34
C ASP A 36 -18.62 -0.47 10.22
N ILE A 37 -19.90 -0.49 10.59
CA ILE A 37 -20.76 -1.66 10.46
C ILE A 37 -20.94 -2.06 8.98
N GLN A 38 -21.24 -1.08 8.11
CA GLN A 38 -21.41 -1.33 6.68
C GLN A 38 -20.11 -1.88 6.07
N LEU A 39 -18.96 -1.36 6.49
CA LEU A 39 -17.66 -1.88 6.10
C LEU A 39 -17.50 -3.35 6.50
N LEU A 40 -17.82 -3.70 7.75
CA LEU A 40 -17.73 -5.09 8.22
C LEU A 40 -18.64 -6.03 7.43
N LEU A 41 -19.88 -5.60 7.10
CA LEU A 41 -20.79 -6.38 6.26
C LEU A 41 -20.27 -6.57 4.83
N ASP A 42 -19.71 -5.53 4.22
CA ASP A 42 -19.16 -5.62 2.87
C ASP A 42 -17.92 -6.52 2.84
N ARG A 43 -17.09 -6.45 3.88
CA ARG A 43 -15.94 -7.34 4.06
C ARG A 43 -16.39 -8.78 4.27
N ARG A 44 -17.40 -9.02 5.10
CA ARG A 44 -18.01 -10.35 5.27
C ARG A 44 -18.41 -10.96 3.92
N ARG A 45 -19.15 -10.21 3.10
CA ARG A 45 -19.53 -10.66 1.76
C ARG A 45 -18.32 -10.99 0.89
N GLN A 46 -17.28 -10.16 0.91
CA GLN A 46 -16.06 -10.38 0.13
C GLN A 46 -15.30 -11.65 0.56
N LEU A 47 -15.21 -11.93 1.88
CA LEU A 47 -14.63 -13.17 2.38
C LEU A 47 -15.40 -14.40 1.89
N GLN A 48 -16.73 -14.35 1.95
CA GLN A 48 -17.59 -15.45 1.51
C GLN A 48 -17.47 -15.69 0.00
N ASP A 49 -17.50 -14.62 -0.80
CA ASP A 49 -17.55 -14.71 -2.25
C ASP A 49 -16.18 -15.08 -2.86
N ARG A 50 -15.08 -14.56 -2.29
CA ARG A 50 -13.76 -14.58 -2.94
C ARG A 50 -12.67 -15.25 -2.11
N GLY A 51 -12.90 -15.52 -0.83
CA GLY A 51 -11.86 -15.98 0.09
C GLY A 51 -10.73 -14.97 0.32
N TYR A 52 -10.93 -13.71 -0.09
CA TYR A 52 -9.93 -12.64 -0.09
C TYR A 52 -10.57 -11.30 0.32
N LEU A 53 -9.86 -10.54 1.15
CA LEU A 53 -10.19 -9.16 1.48
C LEU A 53 -9.12 -8.20 0.97
N PRO A 54 -9.47 -7.22 0.12
CA PRO A 54 -8.59 -6.09 -0.14
C PRO A 54 -8.43 -5.24 1.13
N ALA A 55 -7.25 -4.63 1.26
CA ALA A 55 -7.06 -3.57 2.24
C ALA A 55 -7.90 -2.35 1.86
N VAL A 56 -8.40 -1.65 2.87
CA VAL A 56 -9.16 -0.40 2.73
C VAL A 56 -8.49 0.69 3.54
N ALA A 57 -8.78 1.96 3.22
CA ALA A 57 -8.39 3.09 4.05
C ALA A 57 -9.66 3.83 4.48
N THR A 58 -9.76 4.13 5.77
CA THR A 58 -10.94 4.76 6.38
C THR A 58 -10.52 5.97 7.22
N TRP A 59 -11.49 6.82 7.56
CA TRP A 59 -11.25 7.86 8.56
C TRP A 59 -10.86 7.23 9.90
N SER A 60 -9.84 7.80 10.54
CA SER A 60 -9.34 7.32 11.81
C SER A 60 -10.32 7.60 12.94
N THR A 61 -10.58 6.59 13.78
CA THR A 61 -11.37 6.75 15.00
C THR A 61 -10.57 7.41 16.13
N SER A 62 -9.23 7.36 16.09
CA SER A 62 -8.37 8.03 17.09
C SER A 62 -8.30 9.56 16.91
N THR A 63 -9.10 10.14 16.02
CA THR A 63 -9.23 11.57 15.66
C THR A 63 -7.99 12.26 15.11
N SER A 64 -6.77 11.85 15.48
CA SER A 64 -5.53 12.48 15.03
C SER A 64 -4.34 11.50 15.03
N ALA A 65 -3.52 11.58 13.98
CA ALA A 65 -2.25 10.86 13.90
C ALA A 65 -1.22 11.40 14.91
N ARG A 66 -1.44 12.59 15.44
CA ARG A 66 -0.54 13.25 16.40
C ARG A 66 -0.73 12.73 17.82
N SER A 67 -1.92 12.24 18.15
CA SER A 67 -2.20 11.71 19.47
C SER A 67 -1.67 10.29 19.65
N ALA A 68 -1.26 9.96 20.89
CA ALA A 68 -1.01 8.58 21.31
C ALA A 68 -2.26 7.94 21.94
N GLU A 69 -3.30 8.73 22.20
CA GLU A 69 -4.60 8.25 22.66
C GLU A 69 -5.24 7.37 21.59
N GLY A 70 -6.22 6.55 22.01
CA GLY A 70 -6.92 5.66 21.09
C GLY A 70 -6.05 4.54 20.52
N ILE A 71 -4.99 4.12 21.23
CA ILE A 71 -4.05 3.11 20.72
C ILE A 71 -4.73 1.76 20.47
N GLU A 72 -5.72 1.38 21.28
CA GLU A 72 -6.45 0.13 21.11
C GLU A 72 -7.29 0.19 19.84
N GLU A 73 -8.00 1.29 19.66
CA GLU A 73 -8.86 1.61 18.52
C GLU A 73 -8.05 1.67 17.22
N TRP A 74 -6.84 2.25 17.26
CA TRP A 74 -5.94 2.29 16.11
C TRP A 74 -5.54 0.89 15.65
N HIS A 75 -5.15 0.01 16.59
CA HIS A 75 -4.75 -1.36 16.25
C HIS A 75 -5.92 -2.19 15.76
N GLU A 76 -7.10 -1.98 16.35
CA GLU A 76 -8.33 -2.62 15.94
C GLU A 76 -8.74 -2.20 14.52
N GLN A 77 -8.82 -0.89 14.28
CA GLN A 77 -9.15 -0.36 12.95
C GLN A 77 -8.10 -0.76 11.90
N ALA A 78 -6.80 -0.79 12.27
CA ALA A 78 -5.76 -1.31 11.40
C ALA A 78 -5.98 -2.78 11.01
N ARG A 79 -6.38 -3.67 11.93
CA ARG A 79 -6.69 -5.08 11.60
C ARG A 79 -7.90 -5.17 10.68
N ARG A 80 -8.98 -4.43 11.00
CA ARG A 80 -10.16 -4.34 10.12
C ARG A 80 -9.81 -3.91 8.71
N ASN A 81 -8.89 -2.95 8.57
CA ASN A 81 -8.50 -2.38 7.28
C ASN A 81 -7.46 -3.19 6.51
N ALA A 82 -6.88 -4.23 7.11
CA ALA A 82 -5.83 -5.03 6.48
C ALA A 82 -6.32 -5.81 5.26
N SER A 83 -5.42 -6.18 4.36
CA SER A 83 -5.74 -7.20 3.37
C SER A 83 -5.72 -8.57 4.04
N VAL A 84 -6.58 -9.49 3.61
CA VAL A 84 -6.60 -10.88 4.09
C VAL A 84 -6.56 -11.79 2.89
N GLY A 85 -5.55 -12.66 2.81
CA GLY A 85 -5.37 -13.57 1.67
C GLY A 85 -4.75 -12.91 0.43
N SER A 86 -4.12 -11.73 0.57
CA SER A 86 -3.45 -11.03 -0.55
C SER A 86 -2.19 -11.75 -1.02
N GLY A 87 -1.68 -12.68 -0.21
CA GLY A 87 -0.38 -13.33 -0.41
C GLY A 87 0.81 -12.49 0.03
N TYR A 88 0.58 -11.28 0.54
CA TYR A 88 1.60 -10.47 1.19
C TYR A 88 1.49 -10.63 2.71
N PRO A 89 2.59 -10.97 3.41
CA PRO A 89 2.61 -11.00 4.87
C PRO A 89 2.18 -9.66 5.47
N LEU A 90 1.32 -9.69 6.48
CA LEU A 90 1.08 -8.53 7.33
C LEU A 90 2.16 -8.47 8.41
N MET A 91 2.71 -7.27 8.66
CA MET A 91 3.62 -7.05 9.78
C MET A 91 2.86 -7.19 11.11
N PRO A 92 3.27 -8.11 12.02
CA PRO A 92 2.58 -8.30 13.28
C PRO A 92 2.58 -7.08 14.18
N ASP A 93 1.47 -6.86 14.88
CA ASP A 93 1.34 -5.75 15.83
C ASP A 93 2.11 -5.93 17.12
N ASP A 94 2.73 -7.09 17.33
CA ASP A 94 3.69 -7.44 18.38
C ASP A 94 5.03 -7.94 17.86
N TYR A 95 5.38 -7.62 16.62
CA TYR A 95 6.70 -7.95 16.09
C TYR A 95 7.80 -7.23 16.89
N MET A 96 8.42 -7.94 17.82
CA MET A 96 9.60 -7.49 18.56
C MET A 96 10.82 -8.26 18.08
N PRO A 97 11.96 -7.58 17.89
CA PRO A 97 13.21 -8.26 17.60
C PRO A 97 13.79 -8.95 18.84
N GLY A 98 14.32 -10.18 18.66
CA GLY A 98 15.05 -10.89 19.71
C GLY A 98 14.20 -11.42 20.88
N GLN A 99 14.81 -11.52 22.07
CA GLN A 99 14.20 -12.16 23.26
C GLN A 99 13.00 -11.40 23.86
N GLN A 100 12.72 -10.17 23.39
CA GLN A 100 11.58 -9.38 23.86
C GLN A 100 10.23 -9.83 23.28
N ARG A 101 10.21 -10.78 22.34
CA ARG A 101 8.99 -11.33 21.69
C ARG A 101 7.91 -11.86 22.64
N LYS A 102 8.28 -12.26 23.86
CA LYS A 102 7.38 -12.99 24.79
C LYS A 102 6.92 -12.16 25.99
N ALA A 103 7.16 -10.85 25.98
CA ALA A 103 6.61 -9.98 27.02
C ALA A 103 5.08 -9.93 26.87
N ARG A 104 4.33 -10.23 27.93
CA ARG A 104 2.86 -10.18 27.93
C ARG A 104 2.37 -8.77 27.63
N GLY A 105 1.32 -8.65 26.83
CA GLY A 105 0.72 -7.37 26.47
C GLY A 105 -0.67 -7.51 25.85
N ARG A 106 -1.07 -6.49 25.10
CA ARG A 106 -2.42 -6.34 24.53
C ARG A 106 -2.48 -6.54 23.01
N SER A 107 -1.41 -7.03 22.38
CA SER A 107 -1.49 -7.42 20.97
C SER A 107 -2.54 -8.50 20.76
N ILE A 108 -2.94 -8.74 19.51
CA ILE A 108 -3.84 -9.85 19.20
C ILE A 108 -3.20 -11.21 19.55
N GLY A 109 -1.88 -11.33 19.47
CA GLY A 109 -1.12 -12.50 19.95
C GLY A 109 -1.07 -12.63 21.48
N GLY A 110 -1.27 -11.52 22.21
CA GLY A 110 -1.15 -11.44 23.68
C GLY A 110 0.19 -10.94 24.19
N ASN A 111 1.02 -10.41 23.30
CA ASN A 111 2.36 -9.91 23.59
C ASN A 111 2.39 -8.37 23.60
N LEU A 112 3.56 -7.83 23.92
CA LEU A 112 3.82 -6.40 23.89
C LEU A 112 3.77 -5.89 22.45
N ARG A 113 3.00 -4.81 22.23
CA ARG A 113 2.83 -4.24 20.90
C ARG A 113 4.06 -3.52 20.41
N VAL A 114 4.25 -3.54 19.09
CA VAL A 114 5.24 -2.73 18.38
C VAL A 114 5.04 -1.25 18.72
N PRO A 115 6.10 -0.54 19.16
CA PRO A 115 5.98 0.89 19.39
C PRO A 115 5.63 1.62 18.09
N ARG A 116 4.68 2.54 18.18
CA ARG A 116 4.31 3.45 17.10
C ARG A 116 5.01 4.79 17.32
N GLN A 117 5.49 5.39 16.24
CA GLN A 117 6.14 6.69 16.26
C GLN A 117 5.39 7.70 15.40
N LEU A 118 5.41 8.94 15.85
CA LEU A 118 4.93 10.09 15.08
C LEU A 118 6.09 10.64 14.25
N TYR A 119 5.84 10.82 12.96
CA TYR A 119 6.71 11.51 12.03
C TYR A 119 5.96 12.71 11.50
N GLU A 120 6.55 13.90 11.62
CA GLU A 120 5.88 15.15 11.22
C GLU A 120 6.80 16.11 10.48
N GLY A 121 6.22 16.85 9.55
CA GLY A 121 6.90 17.83 8.71
C GLY A 121 6.08 18.18 7.47
N GLY A 122 6.32 19.37 6.89
CA GLY A 122 5.68 19.77 5.63
C GLY A 122 4.15 19.84 5.68
N GLY A 123 3.55 20.07 6.86
CA GLY A 123 2.10 20.08 7.05
C GLY A 123 1.44 18.69 7.05
N LEU A 124 2.22 17.63 7.21
CA LEU A 124 1.76 16.25 7.36
C LEU A 124 2.18 15.69 8.70
N ALA A 125 1.34 14.84 9.26
CA ALA A 125 1.68 13.94 10.36
C ALA A 125 1.40 12.50 9.93
N LEU A 126 2.36 11.63 10.14
CA LEU A 126 2.27 10.21 9.85
C LEU A 126 2.61 9.42 11.10
N ARG A 127 1.71 8.53 11.52
CA ARG A 127 1.95 7.57 12.59
C ARG A 127 2.02 6.16 12.02
N MET A 128 3.11 5.47 12.31
CA MET A 128 3.32 4.08 11.90
C MET A 128 4.21 3.35 12.90
N TYR A 129 4.44 2.06 12.70
CA TYR A 129 5.43 1.32 13.48
C TYR A 129 6.81 1.96 13.40
N ASP A 130 7.58 1.82 14.49
CA ASP A 130 8.94 2.35 14.55
C ASP A 130 9.79 1.87 13.37
N VAL A 131 10.53 2.80 12.75
CA VAL A 131 11.29 2.52 11.52
C VAL A 131 12.38 1.48 11.74
N SER A 132 12.99 1.41 12.93
CA SER A 132 13.98 0.38 13.22
C SER A 132 13.33 -1.01 13.18
N THR A 133 12.14 -1.13 13.78
CA THR A 133 11.35 -2.36 13.77
C THR A 133 10.92 -2.75 12.35
N VAL A 134 10.43 -1.80 11.55
CA VAL A 134 10.04 -2.05 10.15
C VAL A 134 11.24 -2.50 9.31
N ARG A 135 12.39 -1.84 9.46
CA ARG A 135 13.63 -2.20 8.74
C ARG A 135 14.14 -3.57 9.11
N GLN A 136 14.02 -3.93 10.38
CA GLN A 136 14.40 -5.25 10.85
C GLN A 136 13.44 -6.33 10.36
N PHE A 137 12.13 -6.09 10.42
CA PHE A 137 11.13 -7.00 9.84
C PHE A 137 11.43 -7.29 8.37
N ALA A 138 11.73 -6.25 7.60
CA ALA A 138 12.11 -6.37 6.19
C ALA A 138 13.41 -7.17 5.98
N ALA A 139 14.38 -7.04 6.88
CA ALA A 139 15.64 -7.78 6.80
C ALA A 139 15.45 -9.28 7.09
N GLU A 140 14.57 -9.63 8.03
CA GLU A 140 14.28 -11.01 8.42
C GLU A 140 13.38 -11.72 7.41
N ASN A 141 12.44 -11.00 6.78
CA ASN A 141 11.42 -11.59 5.90
C ASN A 141 11.71 -11.41 4.41
N GLY A 142 12.72 -10.61 4.03
CA GLY A 142 13.34 -10.59 2.70
C GLY A 142 12.43 -10.22 1.51
N GLY A 143 11.17 -9.88 1.75
CA GLY A 143 10.14 -9.72 0.73
C GLY A 143 9.28 -8.49 0.91
N THR A 144 8.20 -8.46 0.15
CA THR A 144 7.15 -7.44 0.25
C THR A 144 6.20 -7.80 1.38
N PHE A 145 5.88 -6.84 2.23
CA PHE A 145 4.91 -7.00 3.31
C PHE A 145 4.01 -5.77 3.41
N GLU A 146 2.93 -5.89 4.17
CA GLU A 146 2.01 -4.79 4.42
C GLU A 146 2.09 -4.37 5.89
N MET A 147 1.95 -3.06 6.13
CA MET A 147 1.92 -2.52 7.49
C MET A 147 0.94 -1.35 7.60
N PRO A 148 0.33 -1.15 8.77
CA PRO A 148 -0.58 -0.06 9.00
C PRO A 148 0.14 1.29 9.13
N ILE A 149 -0.50 2.32 8.59
CA ILE A 149 -0.16 3.72 8.79
C ILE A 149 -1.42 4.51 9.09
N GLU A 150 -1.24 5.62 9.78
CA GLU A 150 -2.24 6.67 9.91
C GLU A 150 -1.63 7.98 9.42
N LEU A 151 -2.32 8.66 8.52
CA LEU A 151 -1.87 9.88 7.87
C LEU A 151 -2.87 11.01 8.12
N GLU A 152 -2.37 12.12 8.63
CA GLU A 152 -3.13 13.35 8.84
C GLU A 152 -2.56 14.47 7.97
N GLY A 153 -3.46 15.10 7.19
CA GLY A 153 -3.14 16.24 6.34
C GLY A 153 -3.35 17.59 7.04
N GLN A 154 -3.09 18.68 6.32
CA GLN A 154 -3.30 20.06 6.83
C GLN A 154 -4.75 20.36 7.24
N ALA A 155 -5.72 19.64 6.68
CA ALA A 155 -7.13 19.77 7.04
C ALA A 155 -7.48 19.14 8.40
N GLY A 156 -6.52 18.50 9.08
CA GLY A 156 -6.71 17.88 10.39
C GLY A 156 -7.37 16.49 10.37
N ASN A 157 -8.01 16.11 9.27
CA ASN A 157 -8.60 14.78 9.15
C ASN A 157 -7.52 13.70 8.96
N SER A 158 -7.64 12.63 9.74
CA SER A 158 -6.72 11.51 9.73
C SER A 158 -7.33 10.29 9.03
N ILE A 159 -6.55 9.63 8.17
CA ILE A 159 -6.93 8.40 7.45
C ILE A 159 -6.00 7.28 7.88
N ILE A 160 -6.56 6.15 8.28
CA ILE A 160 -5.83 4.93 8.62
C ILE A 160 -6.03 3.86 7.54
N GLY A 161 -4.95 3.17 7.20
CA GLY A 161 -4.96 2.10 6.21
C GLY A 161 -3.62 1.39 6.16
N HIS A 162 -3.43 0.53 5.17
CA HIS A 162 -2.18 -0.21 5.00
C HIS A 162 -1.35 0.33 3.84
N VAL A 163 -0.04 0.17 3.96
CA VAL A 163 0.90 0.34 2.86
C VAL A 163 1.60 -0.98 2.60
N ARG A 164 1.74 -1.33 1.34
CA ARG A 164 2.62 -2.40 0.87
C ARG A 164 4.01 -1.85 0.68
N VAL A 165 4.99 -2.49 1.30
CA VAL A 165 6.38 -2.02 1.29
C VAL A 165 7.34 -3.11 0.83
N THR A 166 8.32 -2.70 0.04
CA THR A 166 9.43 -3.56 -0.42
C THR A 166 10.75 -2.83 -0.26
N LYS A 167 11.73 -3.52 0.31
CA LYS A 167 13.12 -3.04 0.33
C LYS A 167 13.82 -3.54 -0.92
N ASN A 168 14.09 -2.64 -1.88
CA ASN A 168 14.71 -2.99 -3.17
C ASN A 168 16.24 -2.92 -3.16
N GLY A 169 16.83 -2.47 -2.05
CA GLY A 169 18.27 -2.38 -1.88
C GLY A 169 18.65 -1.49 -0.69
N PRO A 170 19.94 -1.21 -0.51
CA PRO A 170 20.41 -0.27 0.51
C PRO A 170 19.77 1.12 0.32
N GLY A 171 18.91 1.52 1.26
CA GLY A 171 18.25 2.83 1.23
C GLY A 171 17.26 3.03 0.08
N GLN A 172 16.76 1.95 -0.53
CA GLN A 172 15.74 2.03 -1.59
C GLN A 172 14.47 1.28 -1.17
N TRP A 173 13.36 2.01 -1.11
CA TRP A 173 12.07 1.45 -0.75
C TRP A 173 11.03 1.73 -1.84
N SER A 174 10.16 0.73 -2.06
CA SER A 174 8.89 0.90 -2.79
C SER A 174 7.76 0.87 -1.79
N VAL A 175 6.87 1.85 -1.88
CA VAL A 175 5.68 1.95 -1.03
C VAL A 175 4.45 2.16 -1.90
N GLU A 176 3.46 1.30 -1.74
CA GLU A 176 2.15 1.36 -2.37
C GLU A 176 1.07 1.45 -1.29
N PRO A 177 0.41 2.61 -1.13
CA PRO A 177 -0.74 2.74 -0.23
C PRO A 177 -1.95 2.00 -0.78
N LEU A 178 -2.58 1.21 0.09
CA LEU A 178 -3.67 0.32 -0.28
C LEU A 178 -5.01 0.91 0.16
N GLY A 179 -5.94 1.06 -0.78
CA GLY A 179 -7.28 1.60 -0.51
C GLY A 179 -7.33 3.11 -0.24
N PHE A 180 -6.20 3.82 -0.25
CA PHE A 180 -6.17 5.28 -0.07
C PHE A 180 -6.74 6.02 -1.29
N PRO A 181 -7.51 7.12 -1.08
CA PRO A 181 -7.93 8.00 -2.16
C PRO A 181 -6.75 8.53 -2.99
N ALA A 182 -6.92 8.71 -4.30
CA ALA A 182 -5.82 9.07 -5.21
C ALA A 182 -5.10 10.39 -4.83
N ASN A 183 -5.84 11.38 -4.31
CA ASN A 183 -5.30 12.65 -3.83
C ASN A 183 -4.45 12.52 -2.55
N VAL A 184 -4.58 11.42 -1.81
CA VAL A 184 -3.85 11.12 -0.57
C VAL A 184 -2.74 10.09 -0.80
N SER A 185 -2.97 9.14 -1.71
CA SER A 185 -2.08 7.99 -1.95
C SER A 185 -0.65 8.42 -2.29
N TRP A 186 -0.44 9.38 -3.19
CA TRP A 186 0.94 9.82 -3.51
C TRP A 186 1.66 10.44 -2.29
N ARG A 187 0.94 11.15 -1.40
CA ARG A 187 1.50 11.72 -0.17
C ARG A 187 1.89 10.63 0.81
N ALA A 188 1.00 9.65 1.02
CA ALA A 188 1.27 8.50 1.89
C ALA A 188 2.50 7.72 1.38
N SER A 189 2.56 7.44 0.07
CA SER A 189 3.67 6.73 -0.57
C SER A 189 5.00 7.47 -0.35
N GLU A 190 5.09 8.75 -0.68
CA GLU A 190 6.35 9.50 -0.52
C GLU A 190 6.71 9.80 0.94
N ALA A 191 5.73 10.00 1.82
CA ALA A 191 5.97 10.22 3.24
C ALA A 191 6.63 8.99 3.88
N VAL A 192 6.01 7.81 3.74
CA VAL A 192 6.56 6.55 4.25
C VAL A 192 7.91 6.25 3.60
N THR A 193 8.04 6.45 2.29
CA THR A 193 9.30 6.22 1.59
C THR A 193 10.41 7.12 2.13
N SER A 194 10.14 8.42 2.31
CA SER A 194 11.12 9.38 2.86
C SER A 194 11.55 9.00 4.28
N ILE A 195 10.59 8.54 5.10
CA ILE A 195 10.86 8.05 6.46
C ILE A 195 11.73 6.79 6.44
N LEU A 196 11.40 5.80 5.60
CA LEU A 196 12.12 4.53 5.49
C LEU A 196 13.50 4.66 4.83
N GLU A 197 13.73 5.66 3.99
CA GLU A 197 15.02 5.95 3.35
C GLU A 197 15.92 6.85 4.22
N SER A 198 15.36 7.61 5.17
CA SER A 198 16.13 8.58 5.96
C SER A 198 17.03 7.95 7.03
N ARG A 199 18.24 8.50 7.19
CA ARG A 199 19.13 8.17 8.32
C ARG A 199 18.62 8.74 9.65
N ARG A 200 17.75 9.77 9.62
CA ARG A 200 17.14 10.42 10.78
C ARG A 200 15.61 10.43 10.64
N PRO A 201 14.94 9.28 10.87
CA PRO A 201 13.52 9.13 10.59
C PRO A 201 12.61 10.21 11.21
N ALA A 202 12.87 10.61 12.46
CA ALA A 202 12.09 11.63 13.16
C ALA A 202 12.08 13.02 12.48
N HIS A 203 13.07 13.31 11.64
CA HIS A 203 13.18 14.56 10.89
C HIS A 203 12.88 14.38 9.39
N ALA A 204 12.60 13.15 8.95
CA ALA A 204 12.54 12.82 7.52
C ALA A 204 11.53 13.65 6.75
N LEU A 205 10.33 13.90 7.30
CA LEU A 205 9.31 14.71 6.63
C LEU A 205 9.66 16.20 6.60
N ARG A 206 10.40 16.70 7.58
CA ARG A 206 10.92 18.08 7.58
C ARG A 206 12.04 18.25 6.57
N GLU A 207 12.95 17.28 6.49
CA GLU A 207 14.09 17.27 5.58
C GLU A 207 13.68 16.95 4.12
N ALA A 208 12.58 16.24 3.92
CA ALA A 208 12.09 15.90 2.58
C ALA A 208 11.69 17.14 1.76
N GLY A 209 11.29 18.24 2.39
CA GLY A 209 10.81 19.42 1.69
C GLY A 209 9.52 19.15 0.92
N ASP A 210 9.49 19.47 -0.37
CA ASP A 210 8.31 19.26 -1.21
C ASP A 210 8.18 17.78 -1.63
N LEU A 211 7.25 17.08 -0.99
CA LEU A 211 6.94 15.68 -1.31
C LEU A 211 6.42 15.50 -2.74
N LEU A 212 5.74 16.49 -3.33
CA LEU A 212 5.23 16.38 -4.69
C LEU A 212 6.38 16.37 -5.70
N GLU A 213 7.36 17.24 -5.52
CA GLU A 213 8.54 17.26 -6.38
C GLU A 213 9.38 15.99 -6.22
N ARG A 214 9.53 15.47 -5.00
CA ARG A 214 10.15 14.15 -4.77
C ARG A 214 9.40 13.02 -5.46
N HIS A 215 8.06 13.05 -5.40
CA HIS A 215 7.24 12.08 -6.10
C HIS A 215 7.50 12.09 -7.60
N LYS A 216 7.47 13.28 -8.22
CA LYS A 216 7.74 13.46 -9.65
C LYS A 216 9.15 12.98 -10.02
N GLN A 217 10.16 13.31 -9.21
CA GLN A 217 11.54 12.85 -9.43
C GLN A 217 11.65 11.32 -9.35
N ARG A 218 10.95 10.68 -8.40
CA ARG A 218 10.92 9.22 -8.29
C ARG A 218 10.23 8.56 -9.47
N LEU A 219 9.11 9.12 -9.93
CA LEU A 219 8.43 8.67 -11.16
C LEU A 219 9.34 8.82 -12.39
N ALA A 220 10.07 9.92 -12.49
CA ALA A 220 11.05 10.13 -13.56
C ALA A 220 12.16 9.05 -13.55
N LYS A 221 12.64 8.65 -12.36
CA LYS A 221 13.65 7.58 -12.19
C LYS A 221 13.10 6.15 -12.37
N ALA A 222 11.79 5.96 -12.27
CA ALA A 222 11.17 4.65 -12.44
C ALA A 222 11.22 4.14 -13.89
N GLY A 223 11.41 5.04 -14.86
CA GLY A 223 11.46 4.69 -16.27
C GLY A 223 10.13 4.19 -16.85
N ALA A 224 10.17 3.73 -18.09
CA ALA A 224 9.02 3.29 -18.87
C ALA A 224 9.01 1.76 -19.05
N THR A 225 7.81 1.19 -19.08
CA THR A 225 7.60 -0.17 -19.59
C THR A 225 7.56 -0.11 -21.12
N MET A 226 8.25 -1.03 -21.79
CA MET A 226 8.18 -1.16 -23.24
C MET A 226 6.88 -1.86 -23.62
N GLU A 227 6.11 -1.27 -24.53
CA GLU A 227 4.87 -1.86 -25.00
C GLU A 227 5.03 -2.38 -26.43
N THR A 228 4.67 -3.64 -26.63
CA THR A 228 4.90 -4.39 -27.89
C THR A 228 3.60 -4.78 -28.60
N ASP A 229 2.52 -4.99 -27.85
CA ASP A 229 1.37 -5.81 -28.28
C ASP A 229 0.43 -5.14 -29.30
N ARG A 230 0.71 -3.90 -29.70
CA ARG A 230 -0.15 -3.11 -30.61
C ARG A 230 0.61 -2.35 -31.70
N LEU A 231 1.88 -2.67 -31.93
CA LEU A 231 2.68 -1.97 -32.92
C LEU A 231 2.57 -2.66 -34.27
N ASN A 232 1.87 -2.03 -35.22
CA ASN A 232 1.82 -2.49 -36.60
C ASN A 232 3.06 -2.00 -37.38
N SER A 233 4.23 -2.53 -37.04
CA SER A 233 5.49 -2.19 -37.71
C SER A 233 6.44 -3.39 -37.76
N SER A 234 7.02 -3.64 -38.93
CA SER A 234 8.09 -4.64 -39.10
C SER A 234 9.43 -4.17 -38.52
N TRP A 235 9.58 -2.86 -38.29
CA TRP A 235 10.84 -2.24 -37.88
C TRP A 235 10.82 -1.73 -36.44
N VAL A 236 9.70 -1.14 -36.00
CA VAL A 236 9.52 -0.68 -34.62
C VAL A 236 8.95 -1.83 -33.79
N ARG A 237 9.75 -2.37 -32.86
CA ARG A 237 9.40 -3.54 -32.05
C ARG A 237 8.73 -3.21 -30.72
N GLY A 238 8.96 -1.99 -30.21
CA GLY A 238 8.46 -1.56 -28.92
C GLY A 238 8.49 -0.04 -28.78
N VAL A 239 7.51 0.51 -28.07
CA VAL A 239 7.54 1.92 -27.64
C VAL A 239 7.11 1.99 -26.17
N GLY A 240 7.85 2.71 -25.36
CA GLY A 240 7.50 3.04 -23.97
C GLY A 240 7.57 4.54 -23.75
N TYR A 241 6.84 5.04 -22.75
CA TYR A 241 6.88 6.45 -22.38
C TYR A 241 6.89 6.65 -20.88
N ASN A 242 7.76 7.52 -20.41
CA ASN A 242 7.76 8.01 -19.05
C ASN A 242 7.20 9.44 -19.01
N ARG A 243 5.94 9.55 -18.57
CA ARG A 243 5.25 10.85 -18.45
C ARG A 243 5.96 11.81 -17.50
N ALA A 244 6.62 11.31 -16.45
CA ALA A 244 7.25 12.17 -15.45
C ALA A 244 8.57 12.79 -15.94
N SER A 245 9.26 12.14 -16.90
CA SER A 245 10.49 12.66 -17.49
C SER A 245 10.34 13.18 -18.92
N GLU A 246 9.15 13.02 -19.52
CA GLU A 246 8.86 13.34 -20.92
C GLU A 246 9.81 12.60 -21.88
N GLU A 247 10.05 11.33 -21.59
CA GLU A 247 10.99 10.50 -22.31
C GLU A 247 10.25 9.35 -23.00
N MET A 248 10.38 9.28 -24.31
CA MET A 248 9.96 8.14 -25.11
C MET A 248 11.15 7.21 -25.34
N ILE A 249 10.94 5.93 -25.08
CA ILE A 249 11.87 4.86 -25.38
C ILE A 249 11.31 4.10 -26.58
N ILE A 250 12.12 3.86 -27.61
CA ILE A 250 11.70 3.15 -28.82
C ILE A 250 12.72 2.08 -29.18
N GLN A 251 12.23 0.89 -29.51
CA GLN A 251 13.03 -0.22 -29.99
C GLN A 251 12.89 -0.36 -31.51
N LEU A 252 14.01 -0.19 -32.22
CA LEU A 252 14.12 -0.25 -33.68
C LEU A 252 15.01 -1.46 -34.04
N GLY A 253 14.40 -2.54 -34.51
CA GLY A 253 15.07 -3.84 -34.61
C GLY A 253 15.64 -4.28 -33.25
N ASP A 254 16.95 -4.52 -33.19
CA ASP A 254 17.65 -4.96 -31.97
C ASP A 254 18.20 -3.81 -31.12
N ARG A 255 18.00 -2.55 -31.54
CA ARG A 255 18.55 -1.38 -30.85
C ARG A 255 17.45 -0.58 -30.16
N THR A 256 17.75 -0.10 -28.95
CA THR A 256 16.85 0.76 -28.18
C THR A 256 17.39 2.17 -28.11
N TYR A 257 16.52 3.16 -28.27
CA TYR A 257 16.85 4.57 -28.23
C TYR A 257 15.90 5.32 -27.31
N GLY A 258 16.41 6.35 -26.64
CA GLY A 258 15.62 7.29 -25.85
C GLY A 258 15.56 8.67 -26.50
N TYR A 259 14.42 9.32 -26.39
CA TYR A 259 14.18 10.68 -26.88
C TYR A 259 13.36 11.47 -25.87
N ARG A 260 13.67 12.76 -25.71
CA ARG A 260 12.81 13.69 -24.98
C ARG A 260 11.72 14.22 -25.91
N VAL A 261 10.47 13.91 -25.60
CA VAL A 261 9.30 14.26 -26.41
C VAL A 261 8.08 14.47 -25.52
N ASP A 262 7.15 15.31 -25.97
CA ASP A 262 5.87 15.50 -25.29
C ASP A 262 4.97 14.26 -25.44
N GLU A 263 4.00 14.12 -24.53
CA GLU A 263 3.07 12.98 -24.53
C GLU A 263 2.24 12.92 -25.82
N SER A 264 1.92 14.08 -26.41
CA SER A 264 1.19 14.17 -27.68
C SER A 264 1.97 13.54 -28.83
N ILE A 265 3.28 13.76 -28.91
CA ILE A 265 4.18 13.16 -29.91
C ILE A 265 4.28 11.65 -29.69
N TYR A 266 4.48 11.21 -28.44
CA TYR A 266 4.49 9.79 -28.11
C TYR A 266 3.20 9.10 -28.55
N ARG A 267 2.02 9.67 -28.23
CA ARG A 267 0.72 9.12 -28.63
C ARG A 267 0.58 9.09 -30.15
N ALA A 268 0.96 10.17 -30.84
CA ALA A 268 0.91 10.24 -32.31
C ALA A 268 1.77 9.13 -32.97
N VAL A 269 2.95 8.82 -32.42
CA VAL A 269 3.80 7.73 -32.91
C VAL A 269 3.16 6.37 -32.59
N ARG A 270 2.75 6.15 -31.34
CA ARG A 270 2.24 4.88 -30.85
C ARG A 270 0.94 4.44 -31.53
N GLU A 271 0.00 5.36 -31.67
CA GLU A 271 -1.37 5.09 -32.14
C GLU A 271 -1.47 5.10 -33.66
N SER A 272 -0.38 5.45 -34.35
CA SER A 272 -0.36 5.49 -35.81
C SER A 272 -0.41 4.10 -36.44
N SER A 273 -1.16 3.99 -37.54
CA SER A 273 -1.08 2.85 -38.45
C SER A 273 0.29 2.71 -39.13
N SER A 274 1.11 3.78 -39.13
CA SER A 274 2.48 3.81 -39.65
C SER A 274 3.44 4.40 -38.61
N VAL A 275 3.70 3.61 -37.56
CA VAL A 275 4.58 3.98 -36.42
C VAL A 275 5.94 4.48 -36.90
N GLY A 276 6.59 3.76 -37.82
CA GLY A 276 7.90 4.15 -38.36
C GLY A 276 7.87 5.46 -39.15
N GLY A 277 6.79 5.72 -39.89
CA GLY A 277 6.58 6.96 -40.61
C GLY A 277 6.43 8.15 -39.66
N GLN A 278 5.59 8.03 -38.64
CA GLN A 278 5.41 9.07 -37.62
C GLN A 278 6.67 9.30 -36.79
N TYR A 279 7.39 8.25 -36.43
CA TYR A 279 8.69 8.37 -35.77
C TYR A 279 9.68 9.19 -36.63
N ASN A 280 9.78 8.89 -37.92
CA ASN A 280 10.67 9.62 -38.82
C ASN A 280 10.28 11.10 -38.99
N ALA A 281 8.97 11.38 -39.00
CA ALA A 281 8.45 12.74 -39.19
C ALA A 281 8.55 13.60 -37.92
N LEU A 282 8.22 13.05 -36.75
CA LEU A 282 8.06 13.82 -35.51
C LEU A 282 9.26 13.73 -34.56
N VAL A 283 10.02 12.63 -34.61
CA VAL A 283 11.04 12.34 -33.58
C VAL A 283 12.44 12.36 -34.18
N LYS A 284 12.65 11.63 -35.28
CA LYS A 284 13.97 11.51 -35.89
C LYS A 284 14.47 12.88 -36.32
N HIS A 285 15.65 13.27 -35.83
CA HIS A 285 16.30 14.59 -36.02
C HIS A 285 15.63 15.79 -35.33
N ASN A 286 14.39 15.65 -34.83
CA ASN A 286 13.66 16.74 -34.17
C ASN A 286 13.69 16.67 -32.64
N ALA A 287 13.86 15.47 -32.06
CA ALA A 287 13.88 15.25 -30.62
C ALA A 287 15.31 15.06 -30.09
N ALA A 288 15.59 15.62 -28.91
CA ALA A 288 16.86 15.41 -28.22
C ALA A 288 16.99 13.95 -27.76
N ARG A 289 18.14 13.32 -28.04
CA ARG A 289 18.42 11.95 -27.58
C ARG A 289 18.77 11.92 -26.10
N VAL A 290 18.38 10.85 -25.43
CA VAL A 290 18.81 10.54 -24.06
C VAL A 290 19.40 9.12 -24.02
N PRO A 291 20.45 8.87 -23.22
CA PRO A 291 20.98 7.53 -23.05
C PRO A 291 19.97 6.69 -22.25
N VAL A 292 19.76 5.45 -22.69
CA VAL A 292 18.78 4.55 -22.06
C VAL A 292 19.39 3.20 -21.75
N GLU A 293 19.02 2.67 -20.59
CA GLU A 293 19.39 1.33 -20.14
C GLU A 293 18.14 0.57 -19.67
N GLN A 294 18.22 -0.75 -19.68
CA GLN A 294 17.18 -1.60 -19.13
C GLN A 294 17.58 -2.06 -17.72
N CYS A 295 16.70 -1.85 -16.74
CA CYS A 295 16.89 -2.38 -15.40
C CYS A 295 16.83 -3.92 -15.41
N GLY A 296 17.83 -4.58 -14.83
CA GLY A 296 17.87 -6.05 -14.69
C GLY A 296 16.70 -6.62 -13.87
N ASP A 297 16.25 -5.88 -12.85
CA ASP A 297 15.24 -6.36 -11.90
C ASP A 297 13.80 -6.09 -12.34
N CYS A 298 13.48 -4.86 -12.73
CA CYS A 298 12.09 -4.49 -13.09
C CYS A 298 11.84 -4.44 -14.61
N ARG A 299 12.89 -4.65 -15.43
CA ARG A 299 12.83 -4.68 -16.90
C ARG A 299 12.36 -3.38 -17.56
N ARG A 300 12.13 -2.31 -16.79
CA ARG A 300 11.82 -0.96 -17.29
C ARG A 300 13.06 -0.31 -17.89
N TRP A 301 12.83 0.50 -18.91
CA TRP A 301 13.87 1.31 -19.55
C TRP A 301 13.90 2.69 -18.93
N PHE A 302 15.08 3.18 -18.58
CA PHE A 302 15.26 4.45 -17.86
C PHE A 302 16.41 5.26 -18.47
N ASN A 303 16.40 6.56 -18.21
CA ASN A 303 17.49 7.45 -18.60
C ASN A 303 18.74 7.18 -17.74
N ALA A 304 19.82 6.72 -18.36
CA ALA A 304 21.04 6.31 -17.67
C ALA A 304 21.66 7.46 -16.85
N ASP A 305 21.57 8.70 -17.34
CA ASP A 305 22.15 9.88 -16.66
C ASP A 305 21.43 10.21 -15.34
N ARG A 306 20.15 9.82 -15.20
CA ARG A 306 19.36 10.07 -13.98
C ARG A 306 19.44 8.92 -12.97
N GLY A 307 19.93 7.76 -13.39
CA GLY A 307 19.86 6.51 -12.67
C GLY A 307 18.43 5.96 -12.54
N HIS A 308 18.35 4.71 -12.08
CA HIS A 308 17.08 4.01 -11.91
C HIS A 308 16.68 3.88 -10.44
N GLN A 309 15.37 3.93 -10.18
CA GLN A 309 14.80 3.52 -8.91
C GLN A 309 13.63 2.56 -9.13
N CYS A 310 13.83 1.29 -8.77
CA CYS A 310 12.81 0.27 -8.91
C CYS A 310 11.58 0.60 -8.06
N ARG A 311 10.40 0.62 -8.70
CA ARG A 311 9.08 0.63 -8.05
C ARG A 311 8.45 -0.75 -8.09
N ARG A 312 9.19 -1.76 -7.64
CA ARG A 312 8.80 -3.17 -7.74
C ARG A 312 8.35 -3.69 -6.37
N HIS A 313 7.26 -4.43 -6.39
CA HIS A 313 6.89 -5.36 -5.33
C HIS A 313 7.23 -6.79 -5.79
N THR A 314 7.66 -7.64 -4.86
CA THR A 314 7.76 -9.08 -5.11
C THR A 314 6.37 -9.63 -5.39
N ALA A 315 6.26 -10.70 -6.16
CA ALA A 315 4.96 -11.32 -6.39
C ALA A 315 4.35 -11.80 -5.05
N PRO A 316 3.01 -11.80 -4.92
CA PRO A 316 2.35 -12.36 -3.76
C PRO A 316 2.69 -13.86 -3.63
N THR A 317 2.79 -14.33 -2.40
CA THR A 317 3.06 -15.73 -2.09
C THR A 317 1.75 -16.47 -1.79
N THR A 318 1.74 -17.79 -1.97
CA THR A 318 0.61 -18.63 -1.52
C THR A 318 0.73 -19.04 -0.05
N VAL A 319 1.81 -18.64 0.61
CA VAL A 319 2.09 -18.98 2.01
C VAL A 319 1.33 -18.02 2.91
N VAL A 320 0.34 -18.54 3.64
CA VAL A 320 -0.37 -17.80 4.68
C VAL A 320 0.50 -17.80 5.93
N THR A 321 0.88 -16.61 6.41
CA THR A 321 1.63 -16.55 7.67
C THR A 321 0.70 -16.80 8.86
N PRO A 322 1.22 -17.27 10.01
CA PRO A 322 0.41 -17.47 11.21
C PRO A 322 -0.29 -16.19 11.66
N TYR A 323 0.33 -15.02 11.45
CA TYR A 323 -0.30 -13.73 11.76
C TYR A 323 -1.43 -13.40 10.79
N ASP A 324 -1.29 -13.68 9.49
CA ASP A 324 -2.38 -13.49 8.53
C ASP A 324 -3.60 -14.35 8.87
N ALA A 325 -3.37 -15.59 9.31
CA ALA A 325 -4.44 -16.48 9.78
C ALA A 325 -5.11 -15.92 11.05
N LEU A 326 -4.34 -15.35 11.97
CA LEU A 326 -4.85 -14.70 13.18
C LEU A 326 -5.70 -13.46 12.85
N VAL A 327 -5.25 -12.60 11.94
CA VAL A 327 -6.03 -11.44 11.46
C VAL A 327 -7.28 -11.89 10.73
N ARG A 328 -7.21 -12.95 9.91
CA ARG A 328 -8.39 -13.54 9.25
C ARG A 328 -9.43 -14.01 10.26
N ALA A 329 -9.01 -14.76 11.29
CA ALA A 329 -9.90 -15.25 12.32
C ALA A 329 -10.55 -14.09 13.09
N HIS A 330 -9.77 -13.05 13.42
CA HIS A 330 -10.27 -11.84 14.07
C HIS A 330 -11.36 -11.14 13.25
N VAL A 331 -11.07 -10.86 11.98
CA VAL A 331 -12.05 -10.20 11.09
C VAL A 331 -13.30 -11.07 10.90
N ALA A 332 -13.15 -12.40 10.83
CA ALA A 332 -14.28 -13.32 10.74
C ALA A 332 -15.13 -13.31 12.02
N VAL A 333 -14.52 -13.25 13.21
CA VAL A 333 -15.24 -13.16 14.49
C VAL A 333 -16.00 -11.83 14.59
N GLU A 334 -15.36 -10.70 14.25
CA GLU A 334 -16.03 -9.40 14.27
C GLU A 334 -17.18 -9.32 13.26
N ALA A 335 -17.05 -10.00 12.12
CA ALA A 335 -18.11 -10.11 11.12
C ALA A 335 -19.25 -11.08 11.51
N GLY A 336 -19.10 -11.82 12.62
CA GLY A 336 -20.05 -12.86 13.05
C GLY A 336 -20.04 -14.13 12.19
N GLU A 337 -18.92 -14.43 11.52
CA GLU A 337 -18.71 -15.61 10.67
C GLU A 337 -17.93 -16.73 11.36
N ALA A 338 -17.23 -16.42 12.44
CA ALA A 338 -16.38 -17.33 13.18
C ALA A 338 -16.67 -17.27 14.68
N SER A 339 -16.36 -18.36 15.36
CA SER A 339 -16.44 -18.45 16.82
C SER A 339 -15.18 -17.89 17.48
N PHE A 340 -15.31 -17.47 18.75
CA PHE A 340 -14.16 -17.04 19.53
C PHE A 340 -13.10 -18.16 19.70
N ASP A 341 -13.51 -19.42 19.70
CA ASP A 341 -12.61 -20.58 19.80
C ASP A 341 -11.69 -20.70 18.57
N GLU A 342 -12.17 -20.31 17.39
CA GLU A 342 -11.34 -20.27 16.17
C GLU A 342 -10.26 -19.18 16.27
N LEU A 343 -10.59 -18.03 16.87
CA LEU A 343 -9.62 -16.97 17.15
C LEU A 343 -8.57 -17.43 18.18
N LEU A 344 -8.98 -18.13 19.24
CA LEU A 344 -8.06 -18.70 20.23
C LEU A 344 -7.13 -19.73 19.59
N SER A 345 -7.67 -20.61 18.75
CA SER A 345 -6.88 -21.61 18.02
C SER A 345 -5.85 -20.95 17.09
N ALA A 346 -6.26 -19.92 16.35
CA ALA A 346 -5.34 -19.16 15.50
C ALA A 346 -4.24 -18.46 16.33
N ARG A 347 -4.58 -17.96 17.51
CA ARG A 347 -3.65 -17.32 18.44
C ARG A 347 -2.64 -18.32 19.01
N GLU A 348 -3.07 -19.53 19.36
CA GLU A 348 -2.17 -20.60 19.80
C GLU A 348 -1.18 -20.99 18.70
N LEU A 349 -1.65 -21.13 17.45
CA LEU A 349 -0.80 -21.40 16.29
C LEU A 349 0.21 -20.28 16.03
N TYR A 350 -0.20 -19.02 16.18
CA TYR A 350 0.70 -17.87 16.09
C TYR A 350 1.79 -17.94 17.15
N ASN A 351 1.41 -18.13 18.41
CA ASN A 351 2.35 -18.16 19.55
C ASN A 351 3.27 -19.39 19.55
N ALA A 352 2.87 -20.51 18.93
CA ALA A 352 3.72 -21.69 18.79
C ALA A 352 4.87 -21.50 17.77
N ARG A 353 4.73 -20.54 16.84
CA ARG A 353 5.70 -20.27 15.77
C ARG A 353 6.51 -18.98 15.97
N ALA A 354 6.09 -18.11 16.88
CA ALA A 354 6.76 -16.84 17.23
C ALA A 354 7.94 -17.01 18.20
#